data_AF-A0A2U9IGU2-F1
#
_entry.id   AF-A0A2U9IGU2-F1
#
_cell.length_a   1.000
_cell.length_b   1.000
_cell.length_c   1.000
_cell.angle_alpha   90.00
_cell.angle_beta   90.00
_cell.angle_gamma   90.00
#
_symmetry.space_group_name_H-M   'P 1'
#
loop_
_entity.id
_entity.type
_entity.pdbx_description
1 polymer ?
#
loop_
_entity_poly.entity_id
_entity_poly.type
_entity_poly.pdbx_seq_one_letter_code
_entity_poly.pdbx_strand_id
1 'polypeptide(L)'
;MNLIPIGYVRRNEGASRHEPVNIVIDKDYSEGLRGLEEFSHLFIIYYMHLSSLKSLTRECNGKNIGIFSTRSPNRPNPIGISVVELLNIKENTLTVKGINAYNGTPVLDIKPYDDWDSINNPKIPSWYRSCQKYF
;
A
#
# COMPACT_ATOMS: atom_id res chain seq x y z
N MET A 1 10.04 17.10 7.00
CA MET A 1 10.13 15.75 7.60
C MET A 1 10.90 14.87 6.62
N ASN A 2 11.86 14.08 7.10
CA ASN A 2 12.59 13.13 6.27
C ASN A 2 12.10 11.73 6.62
N LEU A 3 11.64 10.96 5.64
CA LEU A 3 11.21 9.57 5.83
C LEU A 3 12.34 8.66 5.39
N ILE A 4 12.61 7.62 6.17
CA ILE A 4 13.66 6.64 5.89
C ILE A 4 12.98 5.40 5.32
N PRO A 5 13.21 5.03 4.05
CA PRO A 5 12.79 3.75 3.54
C PRO A 5 13.46 2.61 4.30
N ILE A 6 12.71 1.56 4.60
CA ILE A 6 13.21 0.33 5.24
C ILE A 6 13.44 -0.80 4.23
N GLY A 7 13.11 -0.56 2.96
CA GLY A 7 13.18 -1.54 1.90
C GLY A 7 12.41 -1.10 0.67
N TYR A 8 12.09 -2.05 -0.21
CA TYR A 8 11.41 -1.77 -1.47
C TYR A 8 10.58 -2.94 -1.99
N VAL A 9 9.63 -2.62 -2.86
CA VAL A 9 8.83 -3.60 -3.62
C VAL A 9 9.65 -4.11 -4.81
N ARG A 10 9.78 -5.43 -4.94
CA ARG A 10 10.43 -6.11 -6.08
C ARG A 10 9.41 -6.94 -6.87
N ARG A 11 9.18 -6.59 -8.13
CA ARG A 11 8.31 -7.32 -9.08
C ARG A 11 8.76 -7.13 -10.53
N ASN A 12 8.35 -8.03 -11.42
CA ASN A 12 8.79 -8.01 -12.82
C ASN A 12 8.12 -6.89 -13.64
N GLU A 13 6.78 -6.84 -13.69
CA GLU A 13 6.06 -5.83 -14.48
C GLU A 13 4.74 -5.39 -13.83
N GLY A 14 4.37 -4.14 -14.09
CA GLY A 14 3.09 -3.54 -13.73
C GLY A 14 2.83 -3.38 -12.23
N ALA A 15 1.77 -2.66 -11.87
CA ALA A 15 1.20 -2.69 -10.54
C ALA A 15 -0.06 -3.57 -10.60
N SER A 16 -0.10 -4.65 -9.80
CA SER A 16 -1.23 -5.57 -9.69
C SER A 16 -1.34 -6.07 -8.26
N ARG A 17 -2.59 -6.19 -7.78
CA ARG A 17 -2.93 -6.76 -6.47
C ARG A 17 -3.06 -8.28 -6.49
N HIS A 18 -3.18 -8.90 -7.67
CA HIS A 18 -3.54 -10.31 -7.81
C HIS A 18 -2.34 -11.26 -7.76
N GLU A 19 -1.18 -10.78 -8.22
CA GLU A 19 0.04 -11.57 -8.26
C GLU A 19 0.84 -11.42 -6.96
N PRO A 20 1.41 -12.52 -6.45
CA PRO A 20 2.42 -12.45 -5.41
C PRO A 20 3.60 -11.57 -5.84
N VAL A 21 4.09 -10.75 -4.92
CA VAL A 21 5.29 -9.94 -5.10
C VAL A 21 6.19 -10.04 -3.89
N ASN A 22 7.44 -9.61 -4.06
CA ASN A 22 8.39 -9.56 -2.97
C ASN A 22 8.51 -8.15 -2.40
N ILE A 23 8.56 -8.04 -1.08
CA ILE A 23 9.03 -6.87 -0.36
C ILE A 23 10.39 -7.23 0.22
N VAL A 24 11.43 -6.52 -0.20
CA VAL A 24 12.79 -6.73 0.25
C VAL A 24 13.11 -5.66 1.27
N ILE A 25 13.39 -6.06 2.50
CA ILE A 25 13.74 -5.19 3.62
C ILE A 25 15.26 -5.07 3.71
N ASP A 26 15.78 -3.88 3.96
CA ASP A 26 17.22 -3.70 4.10
C ASP A 26 17.72 -4.50 5.31
N LYS A 27 18.92 -5.06 5.19
CA LYS A 27 19.45 -6.01 6.19
C LYS A 27 19.50 -5.43 7.60
N ASP A 28 19.77 -4.13 7.71
CA ASP A 28 19.84 -3.41 8.98
C ASP A 28 18.49 -3.36 9.73
N TYR A 29 17.38 -3.58 9.02
CA TYR A 29 16.03 -3.64 9.59
C TYR A 29 15.45 -5.05 9.67
N SER A 30 16.18 -6.08 9.20
CA SER A 30 15.65 -7.43 9.06
C SER A 30 15.25 -8.10 10.38
N GLU A 31 15.90 -7.76 11.50
CA GLU A 31 15.51 -8.24 12.82
C GLU A 31 14.08 -7.83 13.21
N GLY A 32 13.60 -6.69 12.70
CA GLY A 32 12.22 -6.23 12.90
C GLY A 32 11.13 -7.10 12.27
N LEU A 33 11.50 -8.11 11.47
CA LEU A 33 10.55 -9.05 10.87
C LEU A 33 10.17 -10.22 11.79
N ARG A 34 10.89 -10.43 12.90
CA ARG A 34 10.65 -11.56 13.82
C ARG A 34 9.20 -11.53 14.34
N GLY A 35 8.48 -12.64 14.15
CA GLY A 35 7.10 -12.82 14.62
C GLY A 35 6.04 -12.39 13.61
N LEU A 36 6.41 -11.78 12.48
CA LEU A 36 5.43 -11.43 11.44
C LEU A 36 4.79 -12.65 10.80
N GLU A 37 5.48 -13.79 10.78
CA GLU A 37 4.99 -15.08 10.27
C GLU A 37 3.77 -15.62 11.02
N GLU A 38 3.49 -15.12 12.24
CA GLU A 38 2.31 -15.47 13.02
C GLU A 38 1.04 -14.74 12.53
N PHE A 39 1.18 -13.71 11.69
CA PHE A 39 0.07 -12.95 11.13
C PHE A 39 -0.26 -13.41 9.70
N SER A 40 -1.55 -13.50 9.40
CA SER A 40 -1.99 -13.79 8.03
C SER A 40 -1.95 -12.56 7.11
N HIS A 41 -2.14 -11.37 7.67
CA HIS A 41 -2.24 -10.11 6.93
C HIS A 41 -1.44 -9.00 7.60
N LEU A 42 -0.92 -8.11 6.76
CA LEU A 42 -0.09 -6.99 7.18
C LEU A 42 -0.56 -5.70 6.50
N PHE A 43 -0.40 -4.57 7.17
CA PHE A 43 -0.27 -3.29 6.49
C PHE A 43 1.13 -3.12 5.92
N ILE A 44 1.19 -2.71 4.66
CA ILE A 44 2.39 -2.17 4.04
C ILE A 44 2.17 -0.69 3.77
N ILE A 45 3.01 0.15 4.36
CA ILE A 45 3.03 1.60 4.12
C ILE A 45 4.21 1.91 3.20
N TYR A 46 3.95 2.61 2.10
CA TYR A 46 4.94 2.81 1.05
C TYR A 46 4.85 4.21 0.44
N TYR A 47 5.95 4.66 -0.16
CA TYR A 47 6.03 5.95 -0.83
C TYR A 47 5.82 5.79 -2.33
N MET A 48 4.73 6.36 -2.86
CA MET A 48 4.40 6.33 -4.27
C MET A 48 5.26 7.34 -5.04
N HIS A 49 6.56 7.03 -5.15
CA HIS A 49 7.63 7.87 -5.70
C HIS A 49 7.41 8.38 -7.14
N LEU A 50 6.51 7.76 -7.91
CA LEU A 50 6.12 8.19 -9.26
C LEU A 50 4.92 9.16 -9.28
N SER A 51 4.33 9.46 -8.13
CA SER A 51 3.16 10.33 -8.04
C SER A 51 3.55 11.79 -8.25
N SER A 52 2.66 12.54 -8.90
CA SER A 52 2.84 13.97 -9.12
C SER A 52 1.52 14.69 -8.85
N LEU A 53 1.49 15.52 -7.81
CA LEU A 53 0.31 16.29 -7.45
C LEU A 53 0.10 17.44 -8.45
N LYS A 54 -1.00 17.39 -9.21
CA LYS A 54 -1.40 18.45 -10.15
C LYS A 54 -2.62 19.25 -9.70
N SER A 55 -3.51 18.65 -8.93
CA SER A 55 -4.74 19.27 -8.44
C SER A 55 -5.17 18.64 -7.11
N LEU A 56 -5.83 19.44 -6.27
CA LEU A 56 -6.47 18.99 -5.03
C LEU A 56 -7.88 18.44 -5.25
N THR A 57 -8.38 18.48 -6.47
CA THR A 57 -9.66 17.87 -6.86
C THR A 57 -9.50 16.97 -8.08
N ARG A 58 -10.42 16.02 -8.24
CA ARG A 58 -10.52 15.18 -9.44
C ARG A 58 -11.96 14.86 -9.77
N GLU A 59 -12.21 14.61 -11.04
CA GLU A 59 -13.48 14.07 -11.50
C GLU A 59 -13.59 12.58 -11.16
N CYS A 60 -14.76 12.20 -10.67
CA CYS A 60 -15.10 10.87 -10.23
C CYS A 60 -16.60 10.67 -10.41
N ASN A 61 -16.98 9.94 -11.46
CA ASN A 61 -18.36 9.63 -11.80
C ASN A 61 -19.24 10.90 -11.92
N GLY A 62 -18.77 11.88 -12.70
CA GLY A 62 -19.44 13.15 -12.93
C GLY A 62 -19.38 14.14 -11.77
N LYS A 63 -18.65 13.83 -10.68
CA LYS A 63 -18.47 14.70 -9.53
C LYS A 63 -17.03 15.19 -9.43
N ASN A 64 -16.85 16.49 -9.23
CA ASN A 64 -15.55 17.05 -8.84
C ASN A 64 -15.41 16.95 -7.32
N ILE A 65 -14.50 16.10 -6.84
CA ILE A 65 -14.31 15.82 -5.40
C ILE A 65 -12.87 16.09 -4.97
N GLY A 66 -12.68 16.42 -3.68
CA GLY A 66 -11.35 16.56 -3.11
C GLY A 66 -10.57 15.24 -3.08
N ILE A 67 -9.26 15.30 -3.31
CA ILE A 67 -8.38 14.11 -3.33
C ILE A 67 -8.39 13.31 -2.03
N PHE A 68 -8.68 13.94 -0.88
CA PHE A 68 -8.77 13.28 0.42
C PHE A 68 -10.03 12.43 0.59
N SER A 69 -11.04 12.63 -0.25
CA SER A 69 -12.21 11.75 -0.35
C SER A 69 -11.96 10.55 -1.28
N THR A 70 -10.71 10.32 -1.69
CA THR A 70 -10.30 9.28 -2.64
C THR A 70 -9.03 8.54 -2.17
N ARG A 71 -8.63 7.53 -2.95
CA ARG A 71 -7.35 6.81 -2.81
C ARG A 71 -6.36 7.17 -3.94
N SER A 72 -6.48 8.37 -4.52
CA SER A 72 -5.56 8.86 -5.56
C SER A 72 -4.11 8.77 -5.12
N PRO A 73 -3.16 8.35 -5.97
CA PRO A 73 -1.74 8.40 -5.65
C PRO A 73 -1.21 9.85 -5.60
N ASN A 74 -1.81 10.75 -6.38
CA ASN A 74 -1.42 12.16 -6.47
C ASN A 74 -1.96 12.94 -5.26
N ARG A 75 -1.14 13.06 -4.22
CA ARG A 75 -1.45 13.69 -2.93
C ARG A 75 -0.25 14.51 -2.43
N PRO A 76 -0.42 15.46 -1.50
CA PRO A 76 0.69 16.24 -0.95
C PRO A 76 1.80 15.38 -0.34
N ASN A 77 1.40 14.32 0.37
CA ASN A 77 2.29 13.25 0.83
C ASN A 77 1.81 11.95 0.15
N PRO A 78 2.50 11.47 -0.91
CA PRO A 78 2.06 10.33 -1.69
C PRO A 78 2.37 9.01 -0.96
N ILE A 79 1.74 8.83 0.20
CA ILE A 79 1.85 7.62 1.04
C ILE A 79 0.70 6.68 0.66
N GLY A 80 1.08 5.48 0.21
CA GLY A 80 0.19 4.36 -0.04
C GLY A 80 0.09 3.46 1.17
N ILE A 81 -1.06 2.82 1.33
CA ILE A 81 -1.32 1.81 2.36
C ILE A 81 -2.04 0.64 1.67
N SER A 82 -1.51 -0.56 1.82
CA SER A 82 -2.15 -1.80 1.36
C SER A 82 -2.26 -2.77 2.53
N VAL A 83 -3.42 -3.40 2.68
CA VAL A 83 -3.53 -4.66 3.43
C VAL A 83 -3.12 -5.77 2.47
N VAL A 84 -2.16 -6.58 2.88
CA VAL A 84 -1.63 -7.68 2.08
C VAL A 84 -1.80 -9.00 2.81
N GLU A 85 -2.01 -10.07 2.07
CA GLU A 85 -1.86 -11.44 2.56
C GLU A 85 -0.37 -11.77 2.61
N LEU A 86 0.12 -12.23 3.76
CA LEU A 86 1.48 -12.73 3.93
C LEU A 86 1.52 -14.21 3.51
N LEU A 87 2.32 -14.51 2.49
CA LEU A 87 2.45 -15.87 1.96
C LEU A 87 3.67 -16.60 2.54
N ASN A 88 4.78 -15.87 2.71
CA ASN A 88 6.02 -16.43 3.23
C ASN A 88 6.99 -15.33 3.67
N ILE A 89 7.89 -15.64 4.59
CA ILE A 89 9.08 -14.83 4.90
C ILE A 89 10.32 -15.70 4.70
N LYS A 90 11.31 -15.19 3.96
CA LYS A 90 12.62 -15.81 3.81
C LYS A 90 13.70 -14.75 3.98
N GLU A 91 14.52 -14.91 5.02
CA GLU A 91 15.54 -13.94 5.41
C GLU A 91 14.92 -12.54 5.58
N ASN A 92 15.34 -11.57 4.77
CA ASN A 92 14.85 -10.20 4.75
C ASN A 92 13.76 -9.94 3.69
N THR A 93 13.17 -10.99 3.12
CA THR A 93 12.20 -10.88 2.02
C THR A 93 10.85 -11.47 2.42
N LEU A 94 9.80 -10.66 2.28
CA LEU A 94 8.41 -11.10 2.43
C LEU A 94 7.83 -11.37 1.04
N THR A 95 7.18 -12.50 0.84
CA THR A 95 6.32 -12.75 -0.32
C THR A 95 4.88 -12.46 0.08
N VAL A 96 4.23 -11.52 -0.61
CA VAL A 96 2.90 -11.01 -0.24
C VAL A 96 1.99 -10.87 -1.46
N LYS A 97 0.67 -10.86 -1.23
CA LYS A 97 -0.35 -10.61 -2.25
C LYS A 97 -1.29 -9.48 -1.82
N GLY A 98 -1.78 -8.67 -2.76
CA GLY A 98 -2.74 -7.59 -2.48
C GLY A 98 -2.18 -6.17 -2.55
N ILE A 99 -0.86 -5.99 -2.73
CA ILE A 99 -0.23 -4.67 -2.85
C ILE A 99 -0.33 -4.10 -4.27
N ASN A 100 -0.69 -2.83 -4.37
CA ASN A 100 -0.70 -2.09 -5.64
C ASN A 100 0.44 -1.07 -5.70
N ALA A 101 1.64 -1.56 -5.99
CA ALA A 101 2.86 -0.76 -6.08
C ALA A 101 3.71 -1.23 -7.27
N TYR A 102 4.45 -0.29 -7.85
CA TYR A 102 5.42 -0.54 -8.91
C TYR A 102 6.71 -1.15 -8.36
N ASN A 103 7.50 -1.79 -9.23
CA ASN A 103 8.85 -2.21 -8.90
C ASN A 103 9.69 -1.00 -8.42
N GLY A 104 10.51 -1.21 -7.39
CA GLY A 104 11.35 -0.16 -6.79
C GLY A 104 10.60 0.79 -5.85
N THR A 105 9.30 0.59 -5.62
CA THR A 105 8.53 1.44 -4.67
C THR A 105 9.13 1.33 -3.27
N PRO A 106 9.57 2.45 -2.65
CA PRO A 106 10.11 2.43 -1.29
C PRO A 106 9.05 2.02 -0.27
N VAL A 107 9.38 1.05 0.59
CA VAL A 107 8.58 0.68 1.75
C VAL A 107 9.03 1.50 2.94
N LEU A 108 8.07 2.08 3.65
CA LEU A 108 8.30 2.97 4.79
C LEU A 108 8.07 2.27 6.12
N ASP A 109 7.09 1.35 6.18
CA ASP A 109 6.67 0.71 7.43
C ASP A 109 5.87 -0.57 7.15
N ILE A 110 5.86 -1.48 8.13
CA ILE A 110 5.08 -2.72 8.14
C ILE A 110 4.39 -2.85 9.50
N LYS A 111 3.10 -3.18 9.52
CA LYS A 111 2.34 -3.42 10.75
C LYS A 111 1.47 -4.66 10.63
N PRO A 112 1.18 -5.37 11.72
CA PRO A 112 0.13 -6.39 11.70
C PRO A 112 -1.21 -5.76 11.32
N TYR A 113 -2.06 -6.53 10.64
CA TYR A 113 -3.47 -6.21 10.43
C TYR A 113 -4.31 -7.12 11.32
N ASP A 114 -5.20 -6.55 12.13
CA ASP A 114 -6.06 -7.32 13.03
C ASP A 114 -7.50 -6.75 13.07
N ASP A 115 -8.29 -7.24 14.04
CA ASP A 115 -9.69 -6.84 14.19
C ASP A 115 -9.87 -5.37 14.58
N TRP A 116 -8.86 -4.71 15.18
CA TRP A 116 -8.90 -3.29 15.53
C TRP A 116 -8.93 -2.40 14.28
N ASP A 117 -8.43 -2.90 13.16
CA ASP A 117 -8.38 -2.20 11.88
C ASP A 117 -9.64 -2.41 11.02
N SER A 118 -10.51 -3.32 11.43
CA SER A 118 -11.68 -3.75 10.66
C SER A 118 -12.98 -3.14 11.22
N ILE A 119 -13.65 -2.34 10.38
CA ILE A 119 -15.01 -1.86 10.68
C ILE A 119 -16.02 -2.63 9.84
N ASN A 120 -16.97 -3.28 10.51
CA ASN A 120 -18.07 -3.95 9.86
C ASN A 120 -19.08 -2.94 9.28
N ASN A 121 -19.49 -3.15 8.03
CA ASN A 121 -20.52 -2.36 7.33
C ASN A 121 -20.33 -0.82 7.35
N PRO A 122 -19.17 -0.29 6.90
CA PRO A 122 -18.93 1.15 6.89
C PRO A 122 -19.88 1.86 5.90
N LYS A 123 -20.30 3.08 6.26
CA LYS A 123 -21.05 3.95 5.35
C LYS A 123 -20.13 4.44 4.24
N ILE A 124 -20.38 3.99 3.01
CA ILE A 124 -19.61 4.36 1.82
C ILE A 124 -20.55 5.03 0.80
N PRO A 125 -20.21 6.24 0.29
CA PRO A 125 -21.00 6.86 -0.77
C PRO A 125 -21.04 6.00 -2.04
N SER A 126 -22.20 5.93 -2.71
CA SER A 126 -22.37 5.12 -3.92
C SER A 126 -21.38 5.45 -5.03
N TRP A 127 -21.06 6.74 -5.20
CA TRP A 127 -20.10 7.23 -6.20
C TRP A 127 -18.65 6.78 -5.93
N TYR A 128 -18.29 6.42 -4.70
CA TYR A 128 -16.91 6.09 -4.37
C TYR A 128 -16.47 4.77 -5.02
N ARG A 129 -17.37 3.77 -5.04
CA ARG A 129 -17.06 2.43 -5.56
C ARG A 129 -16.79 2.43 -7.07
N SER A 130 -17.50 3.26 -7.84
CA SER A 130 -17.26 3.37 -9.29
C SER A 130 -15.92 4.00 -9.62
N CYS A 131 -15.35 4.80 -8.72
CA CYS A 131 -14.06 5.46 -8.91
C CYS A 131 -12.84 4.65 -8.44
N GLN A 132 -13.06 3.52 -7.77
CA GLN A 132 -11.98 2.63 -7.33
C GLN A 132 -11.42 1.74 -8.44
N LYS A 133 -12.11 1.61 -9.59
CA LYS A 133 -11.64 0.80 -10.74
C LYS A 133 -10.29 1.24 -11.34
N TYR A 134 -9.77 2.40 -10.91
CA TYR A 134 -8.54 2.99 -11.42
C TYR A 134 -7.37 2.95 -10.42
N PHE A 135 -7.49 2.18 -9.33
CA PHE A 135 -6.45 2.01 -8.29
C PHE A 135 -6.10 0.56 -8.02
#